data_AF-A0A945AH92-F1
#
_entry.id   AF-A0A945AH92-F1
#
_cell.length_a   1.000
_cell.length_b   1.000
_cell.length_c   1.000
_cell.angle_alpha   90.00
_cell.angle_beta   90.00
_cell.angle_gamma   90.00
#
_symmetry.space_group_name_H-M   'P 1'
#
loop_
_entity.id
_entity.type
_entity.pdbx_description
1 polymer ?
#
loop_
_entity_poly.entity_id
_entity_poly.type
_entity_poly.pdbx_seq_one_letter_code
_entity_poly.pdbx_strand_id
1 'polypeptide(L)'
;MIDRGSLTGYGERDGAAVLTFSGGRELRFIPEWKNDSVKRIHSVLLLDDHELVAEVVSGCFASGGAMGQRDLATYCEFAIDLEREVYRHYRMGKITEQEWQSRFRVYWKIVIKSRQIASALALAQLPIREFRGKC
;
A
#
# COMPACT_ATOMS: atom_id res chain seq x y z
N MET A 1 -14.47 8.67 5.02
CA MET A 1 -14.01 8.41 3.65
C MET A 1 -12.76 9.24 3.44
N ILE A 2 -11.61 8.61 3.20
CA ILE A 2 -10.37 9.35 2.89
C ILE A 2 -10.57 9.99 1.51
N ASP A 3 -10.13 11.23 1.32
CA ASP A 3 -10.30 11.98 0.06
C ASP A 3 -9.06 11.86 -0.83
N ARG A 4 -9.22 11.84 -2.16
CA ARG A 4 -8.10 11.88 -3.13
C ARG A 4 -7.25 13.14 -2.97
N GLY A 5 -7.85 14.26 -2.56
CA GLY A 5 -7.14 15.50 -2.25
C GLY A 5 -6.20 15.39 -1.04
N SER A 6 -6.29 14.32 -0.25
CA SER A 6 -5.34 14.06 0.83
C SER A 6 -4.04 13.41 0.34
N LEU A 7 -3.98 12.78 -0.84
CA LEU A 7 -2.73 12.17 -1.29
C LEU A 7 -1.70 13.26 -1.66
N THR A 8 -0.53 13.22 -1.02
CA THR A 8 0.55 14.19 -1.24
C THR A 8 1.73 13.61 -2.02
N GLY A 9 1.84 12.28 -2.09
CA GLY A 9 2.94 11.62 -2.77
C GLY A 9 2.75 10.11 -2.86
N TYR A 10 3.43 9.50 -3.83
CA TYR A 10 3.51 8.04 -3.97
C TYR A 10 4.77 7.65 -4.74
N GLY A 11 5.26 6.43 -4.52
CA GLY A 11 6.43 5.92 -5.22
C GLY A 11 7.03 4.70 -4.53
N GLU A 12 8.20 4.29 -5.01
CA GLU A 12 9.02 3.29 -4.33
C GLU A 12 9.97 4.01 -3.36
N ARG A 13 10.12 3.45 -2.15
CA ARG A 13 11.09 3.89 -1.15
C ARG A 13 11.53 2.69 -0.31
N ASP A 14 12.84 2.50 -0.19
CA ASP A 14 13.46 1.42 0.60
C ASP A 14 12.93 0.00 0.28
N GLY A 15 12.65 -0.27 -1.00
CA GLY A 15 12.10 -1.54 -1.49
C GLY A 15 10.60 -1.73 -1.24
N ALA A 16 9.90 -0.72 -0.73
CA ALA A 16 8.46 -0.73 -0.48
C ALA A 16 7.72 0.22 -1.43
N ALA A 17 6.46 -0.08 -1.73
CA ALA A 17 5.57 0.91 -2.35
C ALA A 17 4.96 1.77 -1.25
N VAL A 18 5.11 3.08 -1.36
CA VAL A 18 4.72 4.06 -0.34
C VAL A 18 3.72 5.05 -0.93
N LEU A 19 2.67 5.36 -0.16
CA LEU A 19 1.78 6.49 -0.39
C LEU A 19 1.81 7.39 0.84
N THR A 20 1.96 8.69 0.63
CA THR A 20 1.89 9.70 1.68
C THR A 20 0.60 10.50 1.53
N PHE A 21 -0.05 10.77 2.64
CA PHE A 21 -1.27 11.54 2.72
C PHE A 21 -1.02 12.83 3.53
N SER A 22 -1.90 13.80 3.40
CA SER A 22 -1.93 15.02 4.19
C SER A 22 -2.24 14.65 5.64
N GLY A 23 -1.65 15.40 6.58
CA GLY A 23 -1.73 15.07 8.00
C GLY A 23 -0.84 13.90 8.44
N GLY A 24 0.30 13.68 7.76
CA GLY A 24 1.37 12.80 8.28
C GLY A 24 1.19 11.30 8.05
N ARG A 25 0.04 10.88 7.49
CA ARG A 25 -0.23 9.46 7.26
C ARG A 25 0.56 8.88 6.10
N GLU A 26 0.96 7.63 6.27
CA GLU A 26 1.75 6.91 5.28
C GLU A 26 1.34 5.44 5.18
N LEU A 27 1.02 4.99 3.97
CA LEU A 27 0.74 3.58 3.68
C LEU A 27 1.96 2.96 3.01
N ARG A 28 2.44 1.84 3.55
CA ARG A 28 3.56 1.07 2.98
C ARG A 28 3.13 -0.35 2.63
N PHE A 29 3.49 -0.79 1.43
CA PHE A 29 3.42 -2.20 1.03
C PHE A 29 4.83 -2.76 0.97
N ILE A 30 5.12 -3.71 1.85
CA ILE A 30 6.43 -4.35 1.95
C ILE A 30 6.34 -5.72 1.25
N PRO A 31 7.00 -5.90 0.09
CA PRO A 31 6.99 -7.15 -0.65
C PRO A 31 7.94 -8.20 -0.07
N GLU A 32 7.64 -9.47 -0.32
CA GLU A 32 8.63 -10.55 -0.32
C GLU A 32 9.11 -10.76 -1.76
N TRP A 33 10.40 -10.55 -2.01
CA TRP A 33 11.02 -10.70 -3.32
C TRP A 33 11.44 -12.16 -3.59
N LYS A 34 11.29 -12.58 -4.84
CA LYS A 34 11.92 -13.78 -5.39
C LYS A 34 12.53 -13.42 -6.74
N ASN A 35 13.87 -13.35 -6.79
CA ASN A 35 14.62 -12.79 -7.92
C ASN A 35 14.14 -11.34 -8.19
N ASP A 36 13.70 -11.03 -9.42
CA ASP A 36 13.14 -9.71 -9.82
C ASP A 36 11.59 -9.67 -9.76
N SER A 37 10.97 -10.61 -9.06
CA SER A 37 9.50 -10.70 -8.97
C SER A 37 9.00 -10.59 -7.54
N VAL A 38 7.90 -9.87 -7.35
CA VAL A 38 7.18 -9.83 -6.08
C VAL A 38 6.42 -11.15 -5.93
N LYS A 39 6.86 -11.99 -4.99
CA LYS A 39 6.23 -13.28 -4.69
C LYS A 39 4.88 -13.08 -4.01
N ARG A 40 4.87 -12.25 -2.96
CA ARG A 40 3.67 -11.82 -2.22
C ARG A 40 3.95 -10.50 -1.50
N ILE A 41 2.91 -9.89 -0.96
CA ILE A 41 3.07 -8.80 0.01
C ILE A 41 3.26 -9.42 1.39
N HIS A 42 4.41 -9.15 2.00
CA HIS A 42 4.73 -9.63 3.35
C HIS A 42 3.98 -8.82 4.40
N SER A 43 3.95 -7.50 4.21
CA SER A 43 3.28 -6.59 5.14
C SER A 43 2.62 -5.41 4.44
N VAL A 44 1.53 -4.93 5.02
CA VAL A 44 0.92 -3.63 4.75
C VAL A 44 0.92 -2.86 6.05
N LEU A 45 1.52 -1.68 6.07
CA LEU A 45 1.63 -0.84 7.25
C LEU A 45 0.94 0.49 6.98
N LEU A 46 0.11 0.94 7.91
CA LEU A 46 -0.38 2.31 7.95
C LEU A 46 0.26 2.99 9.16
N LEU A 47 0.95 4.08 8.89
CA LEU A 47 1.58 4.94 9.88
C LEU A 47 0.85 6.28 9.96
N ASP A 48 0.87 6.89 11.13
CA ASP A 48 0.41 8.26 11.40
C ASP A 48 1.51 8.97 12.16
N ASP A 49 2.12 10.02 11.59
CA ASP A 49 3.30 10.71 12.15
C ASP A 49 4.42 9.75 12.60
N HIS A 50 4.73 8.74 11.77
CA HIS A 50 5.69 7.65 12.01
C HIS A 50 5.28 6.60 13.05
N GLU A 51 4.17 6.77 13.75
CA GLU A 51 3.63 5.75 14.63
C GLU A 51 2.82 4.73 13.84
N LEU A 52 3.03 3.43 14.09
CA LEU A 52 2.22 2.39 13.48
C LEU A 52 0.80 2.47 14.05
N VAL A 53 -0.21 2.59 13.18
CA VAL A 53 -1.63 2.64 13.58
C VAL A 53 -2.41 1.40 13.18
N ALA A 54 -2.04 0.77 12.05
CA ALA A 54 -2.60 -0.49 11.61
C ALA A 54 -1.60 -1.26 10.74
N GLU A 55 -1.73 -2.58 10.77
CA GLU A 55 -0.87 -3.46 10.01
C GLU A 55 -1.60 -4.72 9.53
N VAL A 56 -1.16 -5.23 8.39
CA VAL A 56 -1.34 -6.62 8.00
C VAL A 56 0.06 -7.22 7.92
N VAL A 57 0.33 -8.27 8.69
CA VAL A 57 1.60 -9.01 8.60
C VAL A 57 1.28 -10.49 8.56
N SER A 58 1.87 -11.20 7.59
CA SER A 58 1.67 -12.64 7.42
C SER A 58 0.19 -13.05 7.32
N GLY A 59 -0.65 -12.19 6.74
CA GLY A 59 -2.09 -12.42 6.55
C GLY A 59 -2.96 -12.14 7.78
N CYS A 60 -2.41 -11.62 8.87
CA CYS A 60 -3.19 -11.22 10.06
C CYS A 60 -3.25 -9.70 10.18
N PHE A 61 -4.43 -9.19 10.51
CA PHE A 61 -4.66 -7.76 10.77
C PHE A 61 -4.47 -7.42 12.24
N ALA A 62 -3.92 -6.24 12.52
CA ALA A 62 -3.90 -5.66 13.86
C ALA A 62 -3.90 -4.13 13.79
N SER A 63 -4.45 -3.45 14.80
CA SER A 63 -4.48 -1.99 14.89
C SER A 63 -4.45 -1.47 16.33
N GLY A 64 -3.95 -0.25 16.52
CA GLY A 64 -3.76 0.38 17.83
C GLY A 64 -4.95 1.16 18.39
N GLY A 65 -6.16 0.95 17.86
CA GLY A 65 -7.33 1.74 18.25
C GLY A 65 -8.56 1.45 17.39
N ALA A 66 -9.32 2.49 17.05
CA ALA A 66 -10.59 2.38 16.30
C ALA A 66 -10.45 1.99 14.81
N MET A 67 -9.22 1.87 14.30
CA MET A 67 -8.98 1.51 12.89
C MET A 67 -9.40 0.06 12.62
N GLY A 68 -10.41 -0.13 11.78
CA GLY A 68 -10.86 -1.44 11.34
C GLY A 68 -10.20 -1.92 10.05
N GLN A 69 -10.44 -3.18 9.69
CA GLN A 69 -9.96 -3.75 8.42
C GLN A 69 -10.46 -2.96 7.21
N ARG A 70 -11.72 -2.52 7.25
CA ARG A 70 -12.34 -1.76 6.15
C ARG A 70 -11.72 -0.37 5.98
N ASP A 71 -11.30 0.26 7.07
CA ASP A 71 -10.62 1.56 7.00
C ASP A 71 -9.25 1.42 6.32
N LEU A 72 -8.48 0.39 6.70
CA LEU A 72 -7.22 0.06 6.02
C LEU A 72 -7.45 -0.36 4.56
N ALA A 73 -8.56 -1.06 4.26
CA ALA A 73 -8.94 -1.41 2.90
C ALA A 73 -9.10 -0.16 2.02
N THR A 74 -9.74 0.90 2.56
CA THR A 74 -9.89 2.17 1.83
C THR A 74 -8.53 2.74 1.43
N TYR A 75 -7.54 2.79 2.33
CA TYR A 75 -6.17 3.21 1.96
C TYR A 75 -5.55 2.32 0.88
N CYS A 76 -5.77 1.00 0.95
CA CYS A 76 -5.26 0.09 -0.07
C CYS A 76 -5.91 0.31 -1.45
N GLU A 77 -7.19 0.66 -1.49
CA GLU A 77 -7.92 0.98 -2.72
C GLU A 77 -7.35 2.21 -3.42
N PHE A 78 -6.92 3.24 -2.67
CA PHE A 78 -6.21 4.39 -3.25
C PHE A 78 -4.96 3.96 -4.02
N ALA A 79 -4.14 3.08 -3.44
CA ALA A 79 -2.94 2.58 -4.10
C ALA A 79 -3.28 1.85 -5.41
N ILE A 80 -4.31 1.00 -5.38
CA ILE A 80 -4.75 0.23 -6.54
C ILE A 80 -5.27 1.15 -7.65
N ASP A 81 -6.02 2.19 -7.31
CA ASP A 81 -6.51 3.17 -8.28
C ASP A 81 -5.37 3.94 -8.92
N LEU A 82 -4.38 4.39 -8.14
CA LEU A 82 -3.17 5.06 -8.65
C LEU A 82 -2.35 4.14 -9.54
N GLU A 83 -2.16 2.88 -9.14
CA GLU A 83 -1.45 1.88 -9.94
C GLU A 83 -2.09 1.69 -11.32
N ARG A 84 -3.43 1.60 -11.36
CA ARG A 84 -4.19 1.50 -12.61
C ARG A 84 -4.04 2.76 -13.47
N GLU A 85 -4.08 3.94 -12.85
CA GLU A 85 -3.92 5.21 -13.54
C GLU A 85 -2.52 5.36 -14.16
N VAL A 86 -1.47 5.11 -13.37
CA VAL A 86 -0.07 5.14 -13.80
C VAL A 86 0.15 4.16 -14.95
N TYR A 87 -0.35 2.93 -14.84
CA TYR A 87 -0.24 1.96 -15.93
C TYR A 87 -0.98 2.41 -17.19
N ARG A 88 -2.17 3.01 -17.05
CA ARG A 88 -2.91 3.58 -18.19
C ARG A 88 -2.13 4.70 -18.86
N HIS A 89 -1.56 5.63 -18.10
CA HIS A 89 -0.75 6.72 -18.63
C HIS A 89 0.49 6.22 -19.37
N TYR A 90 1.17 5.21 -18.85
CA TYR A 90 2.26 4.54 -19.55
C TYR A 90 1.80 3.89 -20.87
N ARG A 91 0.69 3.15 -20.86
CA ARG A 91 0.12 2.52 -22.07
C ARG A 91 -0.33 3.54 -23.13
N MET A 92 -0.67 4.76 -22.73
CA MET A 92 -1.02 5.86 -23.62
C MET A 92 0.20 6.66 -24.12
N GLY A 93 1.42 6.31 -23.70
CA GLY A 93 2.65 7.02 -24.06
C GLY A 93 2.83 8.36 -23.34
N LYS A 94 2.05 8.65 -22.28
CA LYS A 94 2.21 9.86 -21.46
C LYS A 94 3.38 9.76 -20.47
N ILE A 95 3.77 8.52 -20.13
CA ILE A 95 4.95 8.21 -19.32
C ILE A 95 5.95 7.53 -20.25
N THR A 96 7.19 8.01 -20.27
CA THR A 96 8.25 7.43 -21.12
C THR A 96 8.71 6.08 -20.58
N GLU A 97 9.37 5.25 -21.42
CA GLU A 97 9.95 3.98 -20.95
C GLU A 97 10.98 4.21 -19.84
N GLN A 98 11.83 5.23 -19.97
CA GLN A 98 12.82 5.57 -18.96
C GLN A 98 12.16 5.94 -17.63
N GLU A 99 11.11 6.77 -17.67
CA GLU A 99 10.37 7.18 -16.49
C GLU A 99 9.64 5.99 -15.84
N TRP A 100 9.03 5.13 -16.66
CA TRP A 100 8.42 3.89 -16.21
C TRP A 100 9.43 3.01 -15.46
N GLN A 101 10.58 2.73 -16.07
CA GLN A 101 11.61 1.87 -15.49
C GLN A 101 12.19 2.44 -14.19
N SER A 102 12.46 3.75 -14.15
CA SER A 102 13.14 4.39 -13.02
C SER A 102 12.23 4.76 -11.86
N ARG A 103 10.94 5.08 -12.09
CA ARG A 103 10.05 5.61 -11.04
C ARG A 103 8.89 4.70 -10.69
N PHE A 104 8.28 4.06 -11.68
CA PHE A 104 6.96 3.44 -11.51
C PHE A 104 6.97 1.92 -11.51
N ARG A 105 7.94 1.29 -12.19
CA ARG A 105 7.94 -0.16 -12.41
C ARG A 105 7.91 -0.95 -11.12
N VAL A 106 8.74 -0.59 -10.14
CA VAL A 106 8.80 -1.30 -8.85
C VAL A 106 7.55 -1.05 -8.02
N TYR A 107 7.14 0.21 -7.88
CA TYR A 107 5.87 0.59 -7.24
C TYR A 107 4.70 -0.23 -7.80
N TRP A 108 4.56 -0.25 -9.13
CA TRP A 108 3.51 -0.98 -9.84
C TRP A 108 3.55 -2.49 -9.56
N LYS A 109 4.74 -3.12 -9.65
CA LYS A 109 4.95 -4.55 -9.35
C LYS A 109 4.50 -4.92 -7.93
N ILE A 110 4.69 -4.03 -6.95
CA ILE A 110 4.29 -4.25 -5.56
C ILE A 110 2.78 -4.06 -5.43
N VAL A 111 2.23 -2.92 -5.85
CA VAL A 111 0.81 -2.60 -5.62
C VAL A 111 -0.13 -3.56 -6.36
N ILE A 112 0.22 -4.05 -7.55
CA ILE A 112 -0.63 -5.04 -8.23
C ILE A 112 -0.81 -6.33 -7.40
N LYS A 113 0.19 -6.70 -6.59
CA LYS A 113 0.13 -7.87 -5.69
C LYS A 113 -0.63 -7.61 -4.40
N SER A 114 -0.82 -6.35 -3.99
CA SER A 114 -1.55 -6.02 -2.77
C SER A 114 -3.07 -6.12 -2.92
N ARG A 115 -3.59 -6.22 -4.15
CA ARG A 115 -5.04 -6.35 -4.43
C ARG A 115 -5.73 -7.46 -3.64
N GLN A 116 -5.08 -8.62 -3.46
CA GLN A 116 -5.65 -9.72 -2.67
C GLN A 116 -5.82 -9.35 -1.19
N ILE A 117 -4.84 -8.62 -0.62
CA ILE A 117 -4.92 -8.13 0.76
C ILE A 117 -6.03 -7.08 0.89
N ALA A 118 -6.11 -6.15 -0.07
CA ALA A 118 -7.17 -5.14 -0.08
C ALA A 118 -8.57 -5.77 -0.11
N SER A 119 -8.79 -6.78 -0.96
CA SER A 119 -10.05 -7.51 -1.00
C SER A 119 -10.36 -8.24 0.31
N ALA A 120 -9.38 -8.89 0.92
CA ALA A 120 -9.56 -9.58 2.20
C ALA A 120 -9.90 -8.60 3.34
N LEU A 121 -9.25 -7.44 3.37
CA LEU A 121 -9.53 -6.35 4.31
C LEU A 121 -10.94 -5.77 4.12
N ALA A 122 -11.35 -5.52 2.87
CA ALA A 122 -12.68 -4.98 2.55
C ALA A 122 -13.81 -5.92 3.04
N LEU A 123 -13.59 -7.23 2.91
CA LEU A 123 -14.51 -8.27 3.38
C LEU A 123 -14.38 -8.55 4.89
N ALA A 124 -13.44 -7.90 5.57
CA ALA A 124 -13.11 -8.14 6.99
C ALA A 124 -12.78 -9.62 7.30
N GLN A 125 -12.06 -10.29 6.39
CA GLN A 125 -11.78 -11.72 6.44
C GLN A 125 -10.42 -12.08 7.05
N LEU A 126 -9.56 -11.10 7.32
CA LEU A 126 -8.27 -11.40 7.91
C LEU A 126 -8.41 -11.73 9.39
N PRO A 127 -7.74 -12.77 9.90
CA PRO A 127 -7.66 -13.02 11.34
C PRO A 127 -7.11 -11.81 12.08
N ILE A 128 -7.70 -11.50 13.24
CA ILE A 128 -7.23 -10.43 14.12
C ILE A 128 -6.14 -11.00 15.04
N ARG A 129 -5.04 -10.28 15.18
CA ARG A 129 -4.00 -10.56 16.19
C ARG A 129 -3.78 -9.36 17.10
N GLU A 130 -3.06 -9.59 18.19
CA GLU A 130 -2.62 -8.51 19.07
C GLU A 130 -1.74 -7.49 18.31
N PHE A 131 -2.03 -6.22 18.54
CA PHE A 131 -1.30 -5.12 17.94
C PHE A 131 0.01 -4.91 18.66
N ARG A 132 1.11 -5.04 17.90
CA ARG A 132 2.47 -4.91 18.43
C ARG A 132 3.07 -3.52 18.21
N GLY A 133 2.27 -2.54 17.78
CA GLY A 133 2.72 -1.16 17.64
C GLY A 133 2.90 -0.55 19.02
N LYS A 134 4.13 -0.60 19.55
CA LYS A 134 4.73 0.33 20.52
C LYS A 134 6.19 -0.03 20.78
N CYS A 135 7.07 0.93 20.59
CA CYS A 135 8.10 1.25 21.56
C CYS A 135 7.91 2.73 21.89
#